data_AF-A0A0N4Y495-F1
#
_entry.id   AF-A0A0N4Y495-F1
#
_cell.length_a   1.000
_cell.length_b   1.000
_cell.length_c   1.000
_cell.angle_alpha   90.00
_cell.angle_beta   90.00
_cell.angle_gamma   90.00
#
_symmetry.space_group_name_H-M   'P 1'
#
loop_
_entity.id
_entity.type
_entity.pdbx_description
1 polymer ?
#
loop_
_entity_poly.entity_id
_entity_poly.type
_entity_poly.pdbx_seq_one_letter_code
_entity_poly.pdbx_strand_id
1 'polypeptide(L)'
;IHSHCRQWIVTIRKRNSTTDYFCSGKPHIVFILLTIPISVEPSDVTIPVSGAESTHKINNDSNQRIMFKMEISNFDDYRATTVYGFIDLFGSINVDLMRKNGIPKNDRLVVQIRSGSRRCD
;
A
#
# COMPACT_ATOMS: atom_id res chain seq x y z
N ILE A 1 -31.12 -12.74 9.71
CA ILE A 1 -29.82 -12.38 9.11
C ILE A 1 -29.69 -10.87 9.27
N HIS A 2 -29.20 -10.45 10.44
CA HIS A 2 -29.00 -9.05 10.80
C HIS A 2 -27.51 -8.89 11.11
N SER A 3 -26.80 -8.13 10.30
CA SER A 3 -25.43 -7.70 10.60
C SER A 3 -25.30 -6.23 10.23
N HIS A 4 -25.51 -5.43 11.27
CA HIS A 4 -25.38 -4.00 11.46
C HIS A 4 -24.44 -3.26 10.48
N CYS A 5 -25.01 -2.65 9.46
CA CYS A 5 -24.47 -1.42 8.87
C CYS A 5 -25.01 -0.26 9.69
N ARG A 6 -24.20 0.34 10.58
CA ARG A 6 -24.59 1.59 11.27
C ARG A 6 -24.43 2.74 10.27
N GLN A 7 -25.51 3.02 9.55
CA GLN A 7 -25.71 4.23 8.75
C GLN A 7 -25.61 5.46 9.64
N TRP A 8 -24.73 6.41 9.28
CA TRP A 8 -24.93 7.81 9.63
C TRP A 8 -25.50 8.51 8.40
N ILE A 9 -26.76 8.93 8.49
CA ILE A 9 -27.47 9.71 7.47
C ILE A 9 -27.09 11.18 7.68
N VAL A 10 -26.42 11.79 6.70
CA VAL A 10 -26.35 13.26 6.58
C VAL A 10 -27.25 13.66 5.42
N THR A 11 -28.42 14.18 5.76
CA THR A 11 -29.41 14.68 4.80
C THR A 11 -28.89 15.96 4.14
N ILE A 12 -28.49 15.90 2.86
CA ILE A 12 -28.33 17.09 2.02
C ILE A 12 -29.39 17.05 0.91
N ARG A 13 -30.39 17.94 0.98
CA ARG A 13 -31.34 18.18 -0.11
C ARG A 13 -30.70 19.10 -1.15
N LYS A 14 -30.26 18.56 -2.31
CA LYS A 14 -30.54 19.15 -3.63
C LYS A 14 -30.19 18.22 -4.80
N ARG A 15 -30.90 18.46 -5.90
CA ARG A 15 -31.19 17.62 -7.06
C ARG A 15 -29.99 17.44 -8.00
N ASN A 16 -29.48 16.22 -8.15
CA ASN A 16 -29.29 15.49 -9.40
C ASN A 16 -28.38 14.29 -9.13
N SER A 17 -28.88 13.11 -9.50
CA SER A 17 -28.18 11.87 -9.83
C SER A 17 -26.68 11.83 -9.55
N THR A 18 -26.28 11.31 -8.38
CA THR A 18 -25.30 10.22 -8.16
C THR A 18 -25.28 9.95 -6.66
N THR A 19 -25.74 8.78 -6.24
CA THR A 19 -25.72 8.39 -4.82
C THR A 19 -24.34 7.85 -4.49
N ASP A 20 -23.38 8.74 -4.22
CA ASP A 20 -22.06 8.36 -3.73
C ASP A 20 -22.13 8.01 -2.24
N TYR A 21 -21.99 6.72 -1.94
CA TYR A 21 -21.88 6.21 -0.59
C TYR A 21 -20.48 6.55 -0.03
N PHE A 22 -20.34 7.74 0.54
CA PHE A 22 -19.16 8.09 1.33
C PHE A 22 -19.22 7.36 2.69
N CYS A 23 -18.57 6.20 2.78
CA CYS A 23 -18.25 5.60 4.07
C CYS A 23 -17.07 6.36 4.69
N SER A 24 -17.30 7.02 5.82
CA SER A 24 -16.35 7.85 6.57
C SER A 24 -15.27 7.05 7.31
N GLY A 25 -14.65 6.09 6.65
CA GLY A 25 -13.48 5.34 7.10
C GLY A 25 -12.60 5.09 5.90
N LYS A 26 -11.80 6.08 5.52
CA LYS A 26 -10.96 5.96 4.33
C LYS A 26 -9.94 4.83 4.57
N PRO A 27 -9.84 3.84 3.67
CA PRO A 27 -8.87 2.75 3.82
C PRO A 27 -7.47 3.33 3.84
N HIS A 28 -6.74 3.04 4.90
CA HIS A 28 -5.36 3.45 5.04
C HIS A 28 -4.45 2.25 4.80
N ILE A 29 -3.44 2.42 3.97
CA ILE A 29 -2.34 1.46 3.89
C ILE A 29 -1.06 2.12 4.41
N VAL A 30 -0.41 1.43 5.35
CA VAL A 30 0.84 1.88 5.99
C VAL A 30 1.96 0.94 5.59
N PHE A 31 3.09 1.51 5.17
CA PHE A 31 4.33 0.78 4.95
C PHE A 31 5.09 0.62 6.26
N ILE A 32 5.40 -0.62 6.60
CA ILE A 32 6.21 -0.96 7.77
C ILE A 32 7.55 -1.46 7.28
N LEU A 33 8.61 -0.72 7.61
CA LEU A 33 10.00 -1.08 7.33
C LEU A 33 10.52 -1.91 8.50
N LEU A 34 11.10 -3.08 8.20
CA LEU A 34 11.59 -3.99 9.22
C LEU A 34 13.08 -3.79 9.56
N THR A 35 13.81 -2.96 8.79
CA THR A 35 15.26 -2.77 8.92
C THR A 35 15.70 -1.43 8.33
N ILE A 36 16.68 -0.77 8.96
CA ILE A 36 17.40 0.42 8.48
C ILE A 36 18.64 -0.07 7.69
N PRO A 37 19.04 0.49 6.53
CA PRO A 37 18.81 1.86 6.03
C PRO A 37 18.03 1.88 4.71
N ILE A 38 16.71 1.83 4.81
CA ILE A 38 15.81 2.05 3.68
C ILE A 38 14.76 3.08 4.05
N SER A 39 14.26 3.79 3.05
CA SER A 39 13.13 4.72 3.19
C SER A 39 12.09 4.43 2.12
N VAL A 40 10.81 4.71 2.42
CA VAL A 40 9.70 4.53 1.48
C VAL A 40 8.86 5.79 1.45
N GLU A 41 8.62 6.30 0.23
CA GLU A 41 7.89 7.53 0.00
C GLU A 41 6.75 7.32 -1.03
N PRO A 42 5.48 7.62 -0.69
CA PRO A 42 5.01 7.97 0.66
C PRO A 42 5.02 6.75 1.60
N SER A 43 5.24 6.96 2.90
CA SER A 43 5.18 5.92 3.95
C SER A 43 3.76 5.43 4.22
N ASP A 44 2.79 6.25 3.87
CA ASP A 44 1.37 6.06 4.12
C ASP A 44 0.57 6.61 2.95
N VAL A 45 -0.50 5.92 2.60
CA VAL A 45 -1.41 6.40 1.57
C VAL A 45 -2.84 6.00 1.88
N THR A 46 -3.75 6.90 1.56
CA THR A 46 -5.19 6.67 1.61
C THR A 46 -5.70 6.39 0.20
N ILE A 47 -6.20 5.18 -0.03
CA ILE A 47 -6.66 4.75 -1.36
C ILE A 47 -8.18 4.51 -1.31
N PRO A 48 -8.97 5.06 -2.26
CA PRO A 48 -10.42 4.88 -2.26
C PRO A 48 -10.83 3.41 -2.40
N VAL A 49 -11.93 3.04 -1.72
CA VAL A 49 -12.50 1.69 -1.76
C VAL A 49 -12.94 1.25 -3.14
N SER A 50 -13.30 2.19 -4.02
CA SER A 50 -13.67 1.92 -5.41
C SER A 50 -12.50 1.42 -6.27
N GLY A 51 -11.28 1.54 -5.75
CA GLY A 51 -10.04 1.21 -6.43
C GLY A 51 -9.32 2.45 -6.97
N ALA A 52 -7.99 2.41 -6.92
CA ALA A 52 -7.06 3.37 -7.51
C ALA A 52 -5.63 2.79 -7.46
N GLU A 53 -4.72 3.44 -8.17
CA GLU A 53 -3.30 3.12 -8.16
C GLU A 53 -2.53 4.09 -7.24
N SER A 54 -1.45 3.59 -6.63
CA SER A 54 -0.52 4.36 -5.83
C SER A 54 0.90 3.85 -6.05
N THR A 55 1.82 4.77 -6.33
CA THR A 55 3.23 4.46 -6.53
C THR A 55 4.01 4.82 -5.27
N HIS A 56 4.81 3.88 -4.79
CA HIS A 56 5.72 4.05 -3.66
C HIS A 56 7.16 3.89 -4.12
N LYS A 57 8.00 4.86 -3.79
CA LYS A 57 9.43 4.81 -4.06
C LYS A 57 10.15 4.25 -2.85
N ILE A 58 10.88 3.15 -3.05
CA ILE A 58 11.77 2.55 -2.04
C ILE A 58 13.19 3.02 -2.34
N ASN A 59 13.83 3.69 -1.39
CA ASN A 59 15.23 4.11 -1.49
C ASN A 59 16.11 3.19 -0.64
N ASN A 60 17.26 2.80 -1.19
CA ASN A 60 18.32 2.10 -0.49
C ASN A 60 19.40 3.10 -0.08
N ASP A 61 19.40 3.51 1.19
CA ASP A 61 20.37 4.46 1.73
C ASP A 61 21.66 3.77 2.21
N SER A 62 21.81 2.47 1.93
CA SER A 62 22.97 1.67 2.30
C SER A 62 24.05 1.66 1.20
N ASN A 63 25.28 1.36 1.62
CA ASN A 63 26.42 1.13 0.73
C ASN A 63 26.48 -0.30 0.17
N GLN A 64 25.41 -1.08 0.30
CA GLN A 64 25.33 -2.46 -0.19
C GLN A 64 24.13 -2.63 -1.10
N ARG A 65 24.21 -3.58 -2.03
CA ARG A 65 23.04 -4.01 -2.79
C ARG A 65 22.10 -4.78 -1.85
N ILE A 66 20.84 -4.43 -1.85
CA ILE A 66 19.83 -5.11 -1.02
C ILE A 66 18.85 -5.87 -1.90
N MET A 67 18.34 -6.98 -1.37
CA MET A 67 17.16 -7.67 -1.88
C MET A 67 15.98 -7.29 -1.00
N PHE A 68 14.85 -6.94 -1.61
CA PHE A 68 13.61 -6.70 -0.88
C PHE A 68 12.53 -7.72 -1.27
N LYS A 69 11.65 -8.00 -0.32
CA LYS A 69 10.40 -8.73 -0.51
C LYS A 69 9.27 -7.96 0.16
N MET A 70 8.19 -7.77 -0.58
CA MET A 70 6.98 -7.11 -0.16
C MET A 70 5.95 -8.13 0.32
N GLU A 71 5.33 -7.87 1.46
CA GLU A 71 4.24 -8.68 2.01
C GLU A 71 3.04 -7.79 2.29
N ILE A 72 1.90 -8.14 1.73
CA ILE A 72 0.64 -7.38 1.86
C ILE A 72 -0.29 -8.16 2.78
N SER A 73 -0.88 -7.48 3.76
CA SER A 73 -1.81 -8.11 4.71
C SER A 73 -3.14 -8.56 4.10
N ASN A 74 -3.50 -8.03 2.94
CA ASN A 74 -4.72 -8.34 2.19
C ASN A 74 -4.38 -8.44 0.69
N PHE A 75 -4.17 -9.67 0.21
CA PHE A 75 -3.83 -9.95 -1.20
C PHE A 75 -5.07 -10.02 -2.10
N ASP A 76 -6.27 -10.15 -1.53
CA ASP A 76 -7.51 -10.23 -2.29
C ASP A 76 -7.85 -8.88 -2.91
N ASP A 77 -7.71 -7.82 -2.13
CA ASP A 77 -8.09 -6.47 -2.54
C ASP A 77 -6.93 -5.62 -3.09
N TYR A 78 -5.68 -6.05 -2.95
CA TYR A 78 -4.52 -5.33 -3.47
C TYR A 78 -3.71 -6.16 -4.46
N ARG A 79 -3.11 -5.49 -5.44
CA ARG A 79 -2.10 -6.06 -6.33
C ARG A 79 -0.89 -5.15 -6.38
N ALA A 80 0.29 -5.71 -6.17
CA ALA A 80 1.54 -5.01 -6.42
C ALA A 80 2.13 -5.47 -7.77
N THR A 81 2.67 -4.55 -8.56
CA THR A 81 3.38 -4.89 -9.81
C THR A 81 4.69 -5.60 -9.51
N THR A 82 5.40 -5.16 -8.46
CA THR A 82 6.69 -5.71 -8.04
C THR A 82 6.61 -6.14 -6.58
N VAL A 83 6.76 -7.45 -6.34
CA VAL A 83 6.69 -8.03 -4.98
C VAL A 83 8.08 -8.33 -4.44
N TYR A 84 9.08 -8.49 -5.30
CA TYR A 84 10.46 -8.75 -4.91
C TYR A 84 11.41 -8.14 -5.93
N GLY A 85 12.62 -7.82 -5.50
CA GLY A 85 13.63 -7.28 -6.39
C GLY A 85 14.94 -6.97 -5.68
N PHE A 86 15.88 -6.42 -6.45
CA PHE A 86 17.13 -5.91 -5.94
C PHE A 86 17.18 -4.40 -6.12
N ILE A 87 17.75 -3.71 -5.15
CA ILE A 87 18.04 -2.27 -5.22
C ILE A 87 19.55 -2.13 -5.04
N ASP A 88 20.21 -1.51 -6.02
CA ASP A 88 21.64 -1.25 -5.94
C ASP A 88 21.96 -0.25 -4.84
N LEU A 89 23.24 -0.16 -4.46
CA LEU A 89 23.72 0.79 -3.45
C LEU A 89 23.32 2.23 -3.82
N PHE A 90 22.77 2.99 -2.88
CA PHE A 90 22.23 4.34 -3.11
C PHE A 90 21.18 4.43 -4.24
N GLY A 91 20.60 3.28 -4.62
CA GLY A 91 19.58 3.18 -5.66
C GLY A 91 18.17 3.36 -5.13
N SER A 92 17.20 3.40 -6.04
CA SER A 92 15.78 3.41 -5.70
C SER A 92 14.97 2.62 -6.71
N ILE A 93 13.79 2.17 -6.31
CA ILE A 93 12.83 1.47 -7.16
C ILE A 93 11.41 1.95 -6.85
N ASN A 94 10.58 2.04 -7.89
CA ASN A 94 9.16 2.31 -7.74
C ASN A 94 8.40 1.00 -7.65
N VAL A 95 7.42 0.95 -6.74
CA VAL A 95 6.47 -0.14 -6.63
C VAL A 95 5.07 0.42 -6.75
N ASP A 96 4.33 -0.09 -7.72
CA ASP A 96 2.95 0.31 -7.95
C ASP A 96 2.00 -0.66 -7.25
N LEU A 97 1.08 -0.08 -6.48
CA LEU A 97 -0.01 -0.76 -5.81
C LEU A 97 -1.33 -0.38 -6.47
N MET A 98 -2.10 -1.38 -6.86
CA MET A 98 -3.46 -1.22 -7.33
C MET A 98 -4.43 -1.78 -6.28
N ARG A 99 -5.31 -0.92 -5.75
CA ARG A 99 -6.46 -1.33 -4.93
C ARG A 99 -7.61 -1.74 -5.85
N LYS A 100 -8.21 -2.88 -5.57
CA LYS A 100 -9.47 -3.34 -6.16
C LYS A 100 -10.65 -2.84 -5.34
N ASN A 101 -11.83 -2.88 -5.96
CA ASN A 101 -13.07 -2.62 -5.26
C ASN A 101 -13.27 -3.63 -4.12
N GLY A 102 -13.51 -3.15 -2.90
CA GLY A 102 -13.63 -4.01 -1.73
C GLY A 102 -14.11 -3.26 -0.49
N ILE A 103 -14.13 -3.96 0.65
CA ILE A 103 -14.61 -3.41 1.91
C ILE A 103 -13.59 -2.41 2.48
N PRO A 104 -14.02 -1.25 3.01
CA PRO A 104 -13.11 -0.33 3.69
C PRO A 104 -12.45 -1.01 4.90
N LYS A 105 -11.12 -1.10 4.86
CA LYS A 105 -10.30 -1.72 5.89
C LYS A 105 -8.93 -1.05 5.96
N ASN A 106 -8.36 -0.99 7.16
CA ASN A 106 -6.96 -0.60 7.33
C ASN A 106 -6.09 -1.83 7.12
N ASP A 107 -5.27 -1.78 6.08
CA ASP A 107 -4.35 -2.85 5.73
C ASP A 107 -2.90 -2.32 5.87
N ARG A 108 -1.95 -3.23 5.94
CA ARG A 108 -0.51 -2.92 6.01
C ARG A 108 0.25 -3.59 4.89
N LEU A 109 1.35 -2.96 4.52
CA LEU A 109 2.33 -3.50 3.61
C LEU A 109 3.69 -3.51 4.31
N VAL A 110 4.36 -4.64 4.28
CA VAL A 110 5.62 -4.88 4.98
C VAL A 110 6.72 -5.11 3.95
N VAL A 111 7.82 -4.38 4.08
CA VAL A 111 9.01 -4.57 3.24
C VAL A 111 10.09 -5.28 4.06
N GLN A 112 10.34 -6.54 3.72
CA GLN A 112 11.43 -7.35 4.27
C GLN A 112 12.69 -7.14 3.45
N ILE A 113 13.81 -6.85 4.13
CA ILE A 113 15.11 -6.65 3.49
C ILE A 113 16.06 -7.77 3.83
N ARG A 114 16.89 -8.14 2.86
CA ARG A 114 18.06 -8.99 3.04
C ARG A 114 19.25 -8.32 2.35
N SER A 115 20.39 -8.29 3.01
CA SER A 115 21.66 -7.89 2.39
C SER A 115 21.98 -8.89 1.28
N GLY A 116 22.09 -8.39 0.05
CA GLY A 116 22.47 -9.20 -1.10
C GLY A 116 23.98 -9.25 -1.17
N SER A 117 24.59 -10.32 -0.66
CA SER A 117 25.98 -10.59 -1.04
C SER A 117 26.01 -10.97 -2.52
N ARG A 118 26.87 -10.31 -3.31
CA ARG A 118 27.32 -10.90 -4.57
C ARG A 118 28.10 -12.15 -4.16
N ARG A 119 27.47 -13.33 -4.17
CA ARG A 119 28.26 -14.57 -4.20
C ARG A 119 28.85 -14.66 -5.59
N CYS A 120 30.09 -14.23 -5.71
CA CYS A 120 30.98 -14.72 -6.75
C CYS A 120 32.04 -15.53 -6.01
N ASP A 121 31.96 -16.85 -6.12
CA ASP A 121 33.09 -17.80 -6.08
C ASP A 121 32.76 -18.91 -7.08
#